data_AF-A0A4Q5R3X7-F1
#
_entry.id   AF-A0A4Q5R3X7-F1
#
_cell.length_a   1.000
_cell.length_b   1.000
_cell.length_c   1.000
_cell.angle_alpha   90.00
_cell.angle_beta   90.00
_cell.angle_gamma   90.00
#
_symmetry.space_group_name_H-M   'P 1'
#
loop_
_entity.id
_entity.type
_entity.pdbx_description
1 polymer ?
#
loop_
_entity_poly.entity_id
_entity_poly.type
_entity_poly.pdbx_seq_one_letter_code
_entity_poly.pdbx_strand_id
1 'polypeptide(L)'
;VLGLDRFFHIVWVWRESPMAETNHDLSYARSRDLVHWERSDGTPLRLPITLKSGEIVDPVPVVGGMINNNTVIGFDPGGAVMITFHKFDAAGNTQIYVARREAPGWRIAQVSDWRGFRWDFRGGGSLESRLFVQGPVPVGADRIRVSVIRDGKPIDFLLDARTLRRISEVPGHLLADRLVPVIPVPEGMTLNTVEDAGGSGIALAWPTRPPHRDLPSADIPDPTPLRLVMPGAAAGHTG
;
A
#
# COMPACT_ATOMS: atom_id res chain seq x y z
N VAL A 1 1.36 -11.36 -2.93
CA VAL A 1 0.96 -11.56 -1.52
C VAL A 1 0.23 -12.89 -1.41
N LEU A 2 0.61 -13.77 -0.49
CA LEU A 2 -0.13 -15.03 -0.23
C LEU A 2 -1.34 -14.73 0.65
N GLY A 3 -2.55 -15.07 0.16
CA GLY A 3 -3.80 -14.94 0.91
C GLY A 3 -4.13 -16.19 1.72
N LEU A 4 -5.08 -16.05 2.65
CA LEU A 4 -5.63 -17.16 3.43
C LEU A 4 -6.37 -18.18 2.54
N ASP A 5 -6.80 -17.76 1.35
CA ASP A 5 -7.40 -18.60 0.30
C ASP A 5 -6.37 -19.49 -0.43
N ARG A 6 -5.11 -19.43 -0.01
CA ARG A 6 -3.95 -20.14 -0.59
C ARG A 6 -3.69 -19.76 -2.05
N PHE A 7 -4.00 -18.52 -2.41
CA PHE A 7 -3.56 -17.92 -3.66
C PHE A 7 -2.45 -16.90 -3.41
N PHE A 8 -1.47 -16.89 -4.30
CA PHE A 8 -0.60 -15.76 -4.52
C PHE A 8 -1.34 -14.74 -5.37
N HIS A 9 -1.60 -13.58 -4.79
CA HIS A 9 -2.20 -12.42 -5.46
C HIS A 9 -1.12 -11.48 -5.96
N ILE A 10 -1.28 -10.97 -7.17
CA ILE A 10 -0.47 -9.89 -7.72
C ILE A 10 -1.36 -8.77 -8.24
N VAL A 11 -0.86 -7.55 -8.08
CA VAL A 11 -1.42 -6.35 -8.70
C VAL A 11 -0.28 -5.62 -9.39
N TRP A 12 -0.61 -4.95 -10.48
CA TRP A 12 0.34 -4.12 -11.20
C TRP A 12 -0.39 -2.98 -11.91
N VAL A 13 0.38 -2.05 -12.44
CA VAL A 13 -0.09 -1.00 -13.33
C VAL A 13 0.73 -1.09 -14.62
N TRP A 14 0.16 -0.60 -15.71
CA TRP A 14 0.85 -0.47 -16.97
C TRP A 14 1.53 0.91 -17.06
N ARG A 15 2.58 1.02 -17.87
CA ARG A 15 3.32 2.26 -18.06
C ARG A 15 3.83 2.36 -19.50
N GLU A 16 3.40 3.38 -20.22
CA GLU A 16 3.67 3.54 -21.66
C GLU A 16 5.10 4.05 -21.96
N SER A 17 5.72 4.76 -21.03
CA SER A 17 7.06 5.32 -21.19
C SER A 17 7.84 5.28 -19.87
N PRO A 18 9.13 5.65 -19.83
CA PRO A 18 9.84 5.79 -18.55
C PRO A 18 9.24 6.85 -17.60
N MET A 19 8.33 7.71 -18.08
CA MET A 19 7.73 8.80 -17.31
C MET A 19 6.59 8.31 -16.42
N ALA A 20 6.60 8.74 -15.15
CA ALA A 20 5.70 8.23 -14.13
C ALA A 20 4.22 8.56 -14.34
N GLU A 21 3.93 9.72 -14.93
CA GLU A 21 2.59 10.15 -15.30
C GLU A 21 1.95 9.25 -16.36
N THR A 22 2.74 8.42 -17.05
CA THR A 22 2.24 7.44 -18.01
C THR A 22 1.82 6.12 -17.39
N ASN A 23 1.78 6.03 -16.06
CA ASN A 23 1.15 4.90 -15.37
C ASN A 23 -0.38 4.91 -15.56
N HIS A 24 -0.96 3.74 -15.77
CA HIS A 24 -2.40 3.55 -16.04
C HIS A 24 -2.85 2.12 -15.70
N ASP A 25 -4.16 1.90 -15.72
CA ASP A 25 -4.82 0.58 -15.67
C ASP A 25 -4.36 -0.32 -14.50
N LEU A 26 -5.04 -0.23 -13.35
CA LEU A 26 -4.82 -1.16 -12.25
C LEU A 26 -5.27 -2.55 -12.67
N SER A 27 -4.36 -3.51 -12.59
CA SER A 27 -4.57 -4.89 -13.04
C SER A 27 -4.33 -5.91 -11.93
N TYR A 28 -4.92 -7.10 -12.09
CA TYR A 28 -4.88 -8.16 -11.09
C TYR A 28 -4.74 -9.56 -11.73
N ALA A 29 -4.10 -10.47 -10.99
CA ALA A 29 -4.12 -11.90 -11.24
C ALA A 29 -3.85 -12.67 -9.94
N ARG A 30 -4.21 -13.95 -9.92
CA ARG A 30 -3.85 -14.86 -8.82
C ARG A 30 -3.37 -16.21 -9.33
N SER A 31 -2.61 -16.92 -8.49
CA SER A 31 -2.06 -18.25 -8.79
C SER A 31 -1.94 -19.08 -7.52
N ARG A 32 -2.09 -20.41 -7.61
CA ARG A 32 -1.81 -21.31 -6.46
C ARG A 32 -0.36 -21.77 -6.40
N ASP A 33 0.35 -21.73 -7.52
CA ASP A 33 1.65 -22.38 -7.71
C ASP A 33 2.70 -21.46 -8.36
N LEU A 34 2.35 -20.19 -8.61
CA LEU A 34 3.16 -19.19 -9.33
C LEU A 34 3.46 -19.54 -10.80
N VAL A 35 2.87 -20.62 -11.32
CA VAL A 35 3.04 -21.10 -12.71
C VAL A 35 1.76 -20.85 -13.50
N HIS A 36 0.61 -21.22 -12.96
CA HIS A 36 -0.70 -21.08 -13.60
C HIS A 36 -1.42 -19.89 -13.00
N TRP A 37 -1.78 -18.93 -13.85
CA TRP A 37 -2.43 -17.69 -13.43
C TRP A 37 -3.87 -17.65 -13.89
N GLU A 38 -4.72 -17.06 -13.07
CA GLU A 38 -6.12 -16.83 -13.36
C GLU A 38 -6.54 -15.41 -12.96
N ARG A 39 -7.62 -14.96 -13.58
CA ARG A 39 -8.37 -13.78 -13.15
C ARG A 39 -9.00 -14.04 -11.79
N SER A 40 -9.49 -12.98 -11.17
CA SER A 40 -10.24 -13.04 -9.92
C SER A 40 -11.44 -13.98 -10.01
N ASP A 41 -12.10 -14.06 -11.18
CA ASP A 41 -13.27 -14.90 -11.45
C ASP A 41 -12.94 -16.39 -11.72
N GLY A 42 -11.67 -16.76 -11.70
CA GLY A 42 -11.21 -18.13 -11.99
C GLY A 42 -10.96 -18.40 -13.47
N THR A 43 -11.19 -17.43 -14.36
CA THR A 43 -10.85 -17.58 -15.79
C THR A 43 -9.34 -17.73 -15.94
N PRO A 44 -8.83 -18.80 -16.58
CA PRO A 44 -7.40 -18.98 -16.81
C PRO A 44 -6.80 -17.85 -17.67
N LEU A 45 -5.61 -17.40 -17.31
CA LEU A 45 -4.84 -16.41 -18.06
C LEU A 45 -3.74 -17.11 -18.87
N ARG A 46 -3.69 -16.83 -20.18
CA ARG A 46 -2.59 -17.26 -21.04
C ARG A 46 -1.38 -16.35 -20.82
N LEU A 47 -0.21 -16.96 -20.58
CA LEU A 47 1.05 -16.24 -20.48
C LEU A 47 1.67 -15.97 -21.87
N PRO A 48 2.41 -14.85 -22.06
CA PRO A 48 2.55 -13.76 -21.10
C PRO A 48 1.23 -12.98 -20.91
N ILE A 49 1.02 -12.45 -19.70
CA ILE A 49 -0.11 -11.56 -19.43
C ILE A 49 0.16 -10.23 -20.13
N THR A 50 -0.79 -9.77 -20.95
CA THR A 50 -0.72 -8.51 -21.70
C THR A 50 -1.86 -7.60 -21.27
N LEU A 51 -1.80 -6.31 -21.60
CA LEU A 51 -2.91 -5.38 -21.34
C LEU A 51 -4.25 -5.90 -21.89
N LYS A 52 -4.23 -6.55 -23.06
CA LYS A 52 -5.43 -7.12 -23.70
C LYS A 52 -5.97 -8.38 -22.98
N SER A 53 -5.09 -9.18 -22.37
CA SER A 53 -5.47 -10.47 -21.77
C SER A 53 -5.68 -10.41 -20.25
N GLY A 54 -4.98 -9.51 -19.57
CA GLY A 54 -5.05 -9.29 -18.14
C GLY A 54 -6.43 -8.81 -17.67
N GLU A 55 -6.69 -8.98 -16.39
CA GLU A 55 -7.88 -8.41 -15.77
C GLU A 55 -7.59 -6.97 -15.33
N ILE A 56 -8.42 -6.04 -15.79
CA ILE A 56 -8.41 -4.65 -15.33
C ILE A 56 -9.36 -4.53 -14.14
N VAL A 57 -8.82 -4.14 -12.99
CA VAL A 57 -9.56 -3.81 -11.77
C VAL A 57 -10.21 -2.43 -11.90
N ASP A 58 -9.43 -1.45 -12.36
CA ASP A 58 -9.87 -0.06 -12.56
C ASP A 58 -9.11 0.54 -13.75
N PRO A 59 -9.80 0.97 -14.83
CA PRO A 59 -9.18 1.52 -16.02
C PRO A 59 -8.76 2.98 -15.83
N VAL A 60 -7.82 3.23 -14.92
CA VAL A 60 -7.30 4.58 -14.64
C VAL A 60 -6.48 5.04 -15.84
N PRO A 61 -6.78 6.20 -16.45
CA PRO A 61 -6.07 6.65 -17.63
C PRO A 61 -4.66 7.14 -17.29
N VAL A 62 -3.83 7.26 -18.33
CA VAL A 62 -2.57 8.03 -18.29
C VAL A 62 -2.85 9.44 -17.75
N VAL A 63 -1.97 9.94 -16.88
CA VAL A 63 -2.15 11.19 -16.10
C VAL A 63 -3.35 11.13 -15.14
N GLY A 64 -3.86 9.93 -14.83
CA GLY A 64 -4.97 9.72 -13.89
C GLY A 64 -4.58 9.72 -12.41
N GLY A 65 -3.32 10.05 -12.09
CA GLY A 65 -2.85 10.16 -10.70
C GLY A 65 -2.56 8.82 -10.03
N MET A 66 -2.30 7.77 -10.79
CA MET A 66 -1.88 6.44 -10.32
C MET A 66 -0.36 6.27 -10.46
N ILE A 67 0.32 5.82 -9.41
CA ILE A 67 1.75 5.50 -9.45
C ILE A 67 1.96 4.00 -9.23
N ASN A 68 2.94 3.43 -9.93
CA ASN A 68 3.41 2.07 -9.69
C ASN A 68 3.93 1.92 -8.25
N ASN A 69 3.85 0.68 -7.73
CA ASN A 69 4.31 0.32 -6.38
C ASN A 69 3.60 1.06 -5.22
N ASN A 70 2.48 1.73 -5.49
CA ASN A 70 1.57 2.30 -4.49
C ASN A 70 0.14 1.78 -4.70
N THR A 71 0.06 0.52 -5.13
CA THR A 71 -1.15 -0.28 -5.29
C THR A 71 -0.94 -1.53 -4.44
N VAL A 72 -1.59 -1.58 -3.28
CA VAL A 72 -1.18 -2.50 -2.20
C VAL A 72 -2.32 -3.46 -1.88
N ILE A 73 -2.02 -4.75 -1.98
CA ILE A 73 -2.95 -5.83 -1.64
C ILE A 73 -3.10 -5.91 -0.12
N GLY A 74 -4.33 -6.10 0.32
CA GLY A 74 -4.69 -6.55 1.66
C GLY A 74 -5.95 -7.39 1.60
N PHE A 75 -6.62 -7.56 2.74
CA PHE A 75 -7.75 -8.49 2.85
C PHE A 75 -8.85 -7.93 3.76
N ASP A 76 -10.09 -8.35 3.50
CA ASP A 76 -11.21 -8.08 4.39
C ASP A 76 -11.31 -9.14 5.51
N PRO A 77 -12.19 -8.97 6.52
CA PRO A 77 -12.35 -9.95 7.60
C PRO A 77 -12.73 -11.37 7.16
N GLY A 78 -13.31 -11.52 5.97
CA GLY A 78 -13.61 -12.82 5.36
C GLY A 78 -12.44 -13.42 4.60
N GLY A 79 -11.29 -12.74 4.54
CA GLY A 79 -10.12 -13.15 3.76
C GLY A 79 -10.25 -12.85 2.27
N ALA A 80 -11.26 -12.10 1.83
CA ALA A 80 -11.38 -11.71 0.43
C ALA A 80 -10.34 -10.65 0.09
N VAL A 81 -9.74 -10.78 -1.10
CA VAL A 81 -8.71 -9.85 -1.58
C VAL A 81 -9.26 -8.44 -1.76
N MET A 82 -8.46 -7.47 -1.31
CA MET A 82 -8.69 -6.05 -1.50
C MET A 82 -7.42 -5.35 -1.97
N ILE A 83 -7.57 -4.18 -2.59
CA ILE A 83 -6.46 -3.40 -3.14
C ILE A 83 -6.65 -1.94 -2.75
N THR A 84 -5.74 -1.37 -1.97
CA THR A 84 -5.68 0.09 -1.77
C THR A 84 -4.86 0.72 -2.89
N PHE A 85 -5.35 1.82 -3.45
CA PHE A 85 -4.64 2.60 -4.45
C PHE A 85 -5.07 4.06 -4.38
N HIS A 86 -4.45 4.91 -5.20
CA HIS A 86 -4.88 6.29 -5.38
C HIS A 86 -5.00 6.64 -6.86
N LYS A 87 -5.89 7.60 -7.13
CA LYS A 87 -6.05 8.25 -8.43
C LYS A 87 -6.66 9.64 -8.23
N PHE A 88 -6.77 10.40 -9.31
CA PHE A 88 -7.50 11.65 -9.29
C PHE A 88 -9.01 11.42 -9.29
N ASP A 89 -9.73 12.19 -8.49
CA ASP A 89 -11.18 12.32 -8.60
C ASP A 89 -11.57 13.24 -9.78
N ALA A 90 -12.87 13.42 -10.00
CA ALA A 90 -13.39 14.26 -11.08
C ALA A 90 -12.97 15.75 -10.96
N ALA A 91 -12.60 16.22 -9.77
CA ALA A 91 -12.10 17.57 -9.53
C ALA A 91 -10.55 17.65 -9.62
N GLY A 92 -9.87 16.53 -9.90
CA GLY A 92 -8.42 16.47 -10.03
C GLY A 92 -7.68 16.41 -8.69
N ASN A 93 -8.35 16.13 -7.57
CA ASN A 93 -7.69 15.89 -6.29
C ASN A 93 -7.24 14.42 -6.21
N THR A 94 -6.09 14.18 -5.60
CA THR A 94 -5.65 12.81 -5.29
C THR A 94 -6.52 12.26 -4.17
N GLN A 95 -7.16 11.10 -4.40
CA GLN A 95 -7.96 10.40 -3.40
C GLN A 95 -7.48 8.95 -3.23
N ILE A 96 -7.76 8.40 -2.06
CA ILE A 96 -7.60 6.99 -1.73
C ILE A 96 -8.83 6.22 -2.17
N TYR A 97 -8.62 5.09 -2.81
CA TYR A 97 -9.64 4.13 -3.20
C TYR A 97 -9.27 2.75 -2.68
N VAL A 98 -10.30 1.93 -2.46
CA VAL A 98 -10.16 0.48 -2.29
C VAL A 98 -10.96 -0.22 -3.36
N ALA A 99 -10.34 -1.22 -3.99
CA ALA A 99 -11.04 -2.19 -4.81
C ALA A 99 -11.27 -3.47 -4.00
N ARG A 100 -12.49 -4.01 -4.06
CA ARG A 100 -12.81 -5.34 -3.56
C ARG A 100 -13.51 -6.13 -4.65
N ARG A 101 -13.16 -7.42 -4.76
CA ARG A 101 -13.85 -8.30 -5.68
C ARG A 101 -15.28 -8.58 -5.22
N GLU A 102 -16.26 -8.29 -6.06
CA GLU A 102 -17.68 -8.55 -5.82
C GLU A 102 -18.35 -9.03 -7.11
N ALA A 103 -19.08 -10.15 -7.10
CA ALA A 103 -19.70 -10.64 -8.34
C ALA A 103 -20.63 -9.56 -8.95
N PRO A 104 -20.49 -9.23 -10.26
CA PRO A 104 -19.67 -9.91 -11.26
C PRO A 104 -18.23 -9.40 -11.47
N GLY A 105 -17.79 -8.31 -10.83
CA GLY A 105 -16.50 -7.65 -11.12
C GLY A 105 -15.79 -7.08 -9.90
N TRP A 106 -15.20 -5.89 -10.03
CA TRP A 106 -14.57 -5.18 -8.91
C TRP A 106 -15.44 -4.01 -8.48
N ARG A 107 -15.70 -3.92 -7.18
CA ARG A 107 -16.26 -2.71 -6.59
C ARG A 107 -15.12 -1.79 -6.18
N ILE A 108 -15.18 -0.55 -6.68
CA ILE A 108 -14.25 0.51 -6.32
C ILE A 108 -14.98 1.47 -5.37
N ALA A 109 -14.41 1.71 -4.19
CA ALA A 109 -14.93 2.63 -3.20
C ALA A 109 -13.89 3.72 -2.92
N GLN A 110 -14.30 4.99 -3.05
CA GLN A 110 -13.49 6.12 -2.61
C GLN A 110 -13.53 6.19 -1.08
N VAL A 111 -12.35 6.29 -0.47
CA VAL A 111 -12.17 6.29 0.98
C VAL A 111 -11.97 7.69 1.54
N SER A 112 -11.22 8.53 0.83
CA SER A 112 -10.97 9.92 1.23
C SER A 112 -11.87 10.89 0.47
N ASP A 113 -12.04 12.09 1.00
CA ASP A 113 -12.75 13.22 0.37
C ASP A 113 -11.93 14.51 0.48
N TRP A 114 -10.61 14.39 0.30
CA TRP A 114 -9.67 15.48 0.47
C TRP A 114 -9.88 16.57 -0.57
N ARG A 115 -9.95 17.83 -0.12
CA ARG A 115 -10.07 18.99 -1.01
C ARG A 115 -8.73 19.73 -1.08
N GLY A 116 -8.30 20.06 -2.29
CA GLY A 116 -7.09 20.85 -2.52
C GLY A 116 -5.77 20.05 -2.40
N PHE A 117 -5.84 18.74 -2.16
CA PHE A 117 -4.66 17.88 -2.21
C PHE A 117 -4.51 17.27 -3.60
N ARG A 118 -3.42 17.61 -4.30
CA ARG A 118 -3.06 17.04 -5.59
C ARG A 118 -1.58 16.69 -5.61
N TRP A 119 -1.29 15.41 -5.81
CA TRP A 119 0.05 14.93 -6.11
C TRP A 119 0.16 14.66 -7.62
N ASP A 120 0.48 15.72 -8.38
CA ASP A 120 0.70 15.68 -9.83
C ASP A 120 2.17 15.36 -10.12
N PHE A 121 2.55 14.11 -9.86
CA PHE A 121 3.91 13.65 -10.15
C PHE A 121 4.14 13.55 -11.65
N ARG A 122 5.35 13.92 -12.10
CA ARG A 122 5.78 13.82 -13.50
C ARG A 122 7.27 13.51 -13.58
N GLY A 123 7.68 12.90 -14.68
CA GLY A 123 9.07 12.65 -15.02
C GLY A 123 9.55 11.23 -14.70
N GLY A 124 10.83 11.00 -14.97
CA GLY A 124 11.51 9.72 -14.71
C GLY A 124 12.35 9.72 -13.43
N GLY A 125 12.93 8.57 -13.11
CA GLY A 125 13.81 8.38 -11.95
C GLY A 125 13.06 8.43 -10.61
N SER A 126 13.82 8.69 -9.55
CA SER A 126 13.29 8.82 -8.18
C SER A 126 12.46 10.09 -8.01
N LEU A 127 11.20 9.92 -7.61
CA LEU A 127 10.25 11.00 -7.36
C LEU A 127 10.12 11.33 -5.88
N GLU A 128 9.84 12.59 -5.58
CA GLU A 128 9.39 13.00 -4.25
C GLU A 128 7.98 12.43 -4.00
N SER A 129 7.91 11.45 -3.11
CA SER A 129 6.67 10.78 -2.77
C SER A 129 5.92 11.55 -1.70
N ARG A 130 4.72 12.02 -2.05
CA ARG A 130 3.83 12.74 -1.12
C ARG A 130 2.75 11.86 -0.51
N LEU A 131 2.59 10.64 -1.03
CA LEU A 131 1.56 9.72 -0.60
C LEU A 131 2.07 8.27 -0.64
N PHE A 132 1.93 7.56 0.48
CA PHE A 132 2.13 6.12 0.57
C PHE A 132 0.84 5.47 1.06
N VAL A 133 0.49 4.31 0.50
CA VAL A 133 -0.68 3.53 0.95
C VAL A 133 -0.26 2.17 1.47
N GLN A 134 -1.02 1.63 2.41
CA GLN A 134 -0.92 0.24 2.85
C GLN A 134 -2.14 -0.56 2.39
N GLY A 135 -1.98 -1.88 2.35
CA GLY A 135 -3.08 -2.80 2.05
C GLY A 135 -4.16 -2.74 3.14
N PRO A 136 -5.43 -3.00 2.82
CA PRO A 136 -6.49 -3.02 3.83
C PRO A 136 -6.25 -4.14 4.84
N VAL A 137 -6.46 -3.84 6.13
CA VAL A 137 -6.29 -4.77 7.24
C VAL A 137 -7.61 -4.96 7.99
N PRO A 138 -8.05 -6.20 8.27
CA PRO A 138 -9.23 -6.44 9.10
C PRO A 138 -9.07 -5.86 10.51
N VAL A 139 -10.14 -5.25 11.02
CA VAL A 139 -10.24 -4.82 12.43
C VAL A 139 -11.49 -5.45 13.02
N GLY A 140 -11.31 -6.56 13.74
CA GLY A 140 -12.43 -7.40 14.16
C GLY A 140 -13.16 -8.04 12.96
N ALA A 141 -14.45 -8.31 13.14
CA ALA A 141 -15.24 -9.04 12.14
C ALA A 141 -15.97 -8.13 11.13
N ASP A 142 -16.14 -6.85 11.44
CA ASP A 142 -17.05 -5.94 10.75
C ASP A 142 -16.37 -4.67 10.20
N ARG A 143 -15.06 -4.51 10.39
CA ARG A 143 -14.32 -3.31 9.97
C ARG A 143 -13.03 -3.62 9.25
N ILE A 144 -12.61 -2.64 8.47
CA ILE A 144 -11.36 -2.65 7.72
C ILE A 144 -10.65 -1.34 7.99
N ARG A 145 -9.35 -1.39 8.27
CA ARG A 145 -8.48 -0.22 8.33
C ARG A 145 -7.69 -0.10 7.03
N VAL A 146 -7.64 1.11 6.49
CA VAL A 146 -6.73 1.50 5.40
C VAL A 146 -5.82 2.60 5.91
N SER A 147 -4.52 2.33 5.99
CA SER A 147 -3.52 3.27 6.50
C SER A 147 -2.76 3.90 5.34
N VAL A 148 -2.55 5.21 5.41
CA VAL A 148 -1.79 5.97 4.41
C VAL A 148 -0.87 6.98 5.09
N ILE A 149 0.15 7.46 4.39
CA ILE A 149 1.00 8.57 4.82
C ILE A 149 0.90 9.66 3.76
N ARG A 150 0.31 10.81 4.12
CA ARG A 150 0.18 11.98 3.22
C ARG A 150 1.04 13.13 3.73
N ASP A 151 1.99 13.59 2.92
CA ASP A 151 2.94 14.65 3.29
C ASP A 151 3.62 14.38 4.64
N GLY A 152 4.08 13.14 4.84
CA GLY A 152 4.71 12.67 6.09
C GLY A 152 3.75 12.46 7.26
N LYS A 153 2.43 12.72 7.09
CA LYS A 153 1.44 12.57 8.16
C LYS A 153 0.69 11.24 8.00
N PRO A 154 0.79 10.31 8.96
CA PRO A 154 0.02 9.07 8.93
C PRO A 154 -1.47 9.36 9.16
N ILE A 155 -2.32 8.67 8.40
CA ILE A 155 -3.78 8.77 8.46
C ILE A 155 -4.34 7.35 8.40
N ASP A 156 -5.24 7.03 9.32
CA ASP A 156 -6.00 5.79 9.34
C ASP A 156 -7.45 6.05 8.94
N PHE A 157 -7.90 5.35 7.91
CA PHE A 157 -9.30 5.27 7.53
C PHE A 157 -9.91 3.99 8.09
N LEU A 158 -11.04 4.10 8.78
CA LEU A 158 -11.84 2.96 9.20
C LEU A 158 -13.05 2.84 8.30
N LEU A 159 -13.27 1.67 7.72
CA LEU A 159 -14.36 1.36 6.81
C LEU A 159 -15.29 0.31 7.42
N ASP A 160 -16.58 0.42 7.11
CA ASP A 160 -17.53 -0.68 7.32
C ASP A 160 -17.19 -1.82 6.35
N ALA A 161 -16.89 -3.00 6.87
CA ALA A 161 -16.39 -4.11 6.06
C ALA A 161 -17.40 -4.57 5.02
N ARG A 162 -18.70 -4.43 5.27
CA ARG A 162 -19.73 -4.88 4.31
C ARG A 162 -19.92 -3.89 3.17
N THR A 163 -19.95 -2.59 3.47
CA THR A 163 -20.34 -1.53 2.54
C THR A 163 -19.18 -0.73 1.97
N LEU A 164 -17.97 -0.89 2.52
CA LEU A 164 -16.77 -0.10 2.21
C LEU A 164 -16.93 1.41 2.45
N ARG A 165 -18.00 1.83 3.14
CA ARG A 165 -18.19 3.24 3.50
C ARG A 165 -17.20 3.62 4.59
N ARG A 166 -16.55 4.77 4.43
CA ARG A 166 -15.74 5.37 5.50
C ARG A 166 -16.62 5.65 6.72
N ILE A 167 -16.22 5.06 7.85
CA ILE A 167 -16.74 5.34 9.19
C ILE A 167 -16.00 6.55 9.77
N SER A 168 -14.67 6.56 9.69
CA SER A 168 -13.84 7.64 10.23
C SER A 168 -12.52 7.79 9.48
N GLU A 169 -11.93 8.98 9.60
CA GLU A 169 -10.56 9.31 9.22
C GLU A 169 -9.91 9.95 10.44
N VAL A 170 -8.82 9.36 10.93
CA VAL A 170 -8.12 9.82 12.14
C VAL A 170 -6.62 9.87 11.88
N PRO A 171 -5.85 10.67 12.65
CA PRO A 171 -4.39 10.55 12.65
C PRO A 171 -3.97 9.11 12.92
N GLY A 172 -3.10 8.58 12.07
CA GLY A 172 -2.48 7.27 12.27
C GLY A 172 -1.23 7.37 13.16
N HIS A 173 -0.56 6.24 13.35
CA HIS A 173 0.71 6.19 14.08
C HIS A 173 1.70 5.31 13.33
N LEU A 174 2.92 5.78 13.13
CA LEU A 174 3.98 4.96 12.59
C LEU A 174 4.63 4.16 13.72
N LEU A 175 5.05 2.93 13.43
CA LEU A 175 5.87 2.18 14.37
C LEU A 175 7.18 2.94 14.68
N ALA A 176 7.76 3.59 13.68
CA ALA A 176 8.94 4.45 13.85
C ALA A 176 8.76 5.49 14.97
N ASP A 177 7.60 6.17 15.04
CA ASP A 177 7.33 7.20 16.07
C ASP A 177 7.41 6.63 17.50
N ARG A 178 7.04 5.36 17.68
CA ARG A 178 7.12 4.66 18.97
C ARG A 178 8.53 4.19 19.30
N LEU A 179 9.35 3.95 18.28
CA LEU A 179 10.68 3.38 18.42
C LEU A 179 11.80 4.44 18.48
N VAL A 180 11.59 5.64 17.91
CA VAL A 180 12.55 6.75 17.98
C VAL A 180 13.03 7.05 19.41
N PRO A 181 12.20 7.01 20.46
CA PRO A 181 12.68 7.22 21.84
C PRO A 181 13.66 6.16 22.35
N VAL A 182 13.72 4.97 21.75
CA VAL A 182 14.50 3.82 22.24
C VAL A 182 15.55 3.31 21.24
N ILE A 183 15.45 3.71 19.97
CA ILE A 183 16.44 3.40 18.94
C ILE A 183 17.18 4.70 18.58
N PRO A 184 18.50 4.80 18.83
CA PRO A 184 19.28 5.95 18.42
C PRO A 184 19.16 6.18 16.91
N VAL A 185 18.81 7.40 16.52
CA VAL A 185 18.76 7.86 15.13
C VAL A 185 19.83 8.94 14.97
N PRO A 186 20.96 8.66 14.28
CA PRO A 186 21.98 9.67 14.03
C PRO A 186 21.43 10.90 13.28
N GLU A 187 22.10 12.04 13.45
CA GLU A 187 21.73 13.27 12.75
C GLU A 187 21.66 13.06 11.23
N GLY A 188 20.62 13.59 10.60
CA GLY A 188 20.39 13.44 9.16
C GLY A 188 19.89 12.06 8.72
N MET A 189 19.57 11.15 9.64
CA MET A 189 18.93 9.87 9.35
C MET A 189 17.45 9.83 9.74
N THR A 190 16.72 8.91 9.13
CA THR A 190 15.33 8.56 9.44
C THR A 190 15.28 7.11 9.89
N LEU A 191 14.47 6.82 10.91
CA LEU A 191 14.21 5.44 11.33
C LEU A 191 13.22 4.78 10.38
N ASN A 192 13.67 3.79 9.63
CA ASN A 192 12.81 2.95 8.81
C ASN A 192 12.29 1.77 9.64
N THR A 193 11.07 1.35 9.35
CA THR A 193 10.47 0.16 9.97
C THR A 193 9.75 -0.68 8.92
N VAL A 194 9.85 -1.99 9.03
CA VAL A 194 8.96 -2.94 8.31
C VAL A 194 8.37 -3.90 9.32
N GLU A 195 7.05 -3.97 9.36
CA GLU A 195 6.31 -4.88 10.23
C GLU A 195 6.08 -6.21 9.51
N ASP A 196 6.05 -7.30 10.28
CA ASP A 196 5.60 -8.58 9.78
C ASP A 196 4.16 -8.48 9.26
N ALA A 197 3.95 -8.90 8.01
CA ALA A 197 2.65 -8.86 7.36
C ALA A 197 1.63 -9.79 8.05
N GLY A 198 2.09 -10.79 8.81
CA GLY A 198 1.24 -11.68 9.61
C GLY A 198 0.65 -11.03 10.86
N GLY A 199 1.01 -9.78 11.18
CA GLY A 199 0.49 -9.09 12.36
C GLY A 199 0.99 -9.65 13.69
N SER A 200 2.12 -10.37 13.69
CA SER A 200 2.74 -10.90 14.91
C SER A 200 3.25 -9.80 15.86
N GLY A 201 3.31 -8.55 15.39
CA GLY A 201 3.94 -7.43 16.10
C GLY A 201 5.47 -7.48 16.07
N ILE A 202 6.06 -8.41 15.30
CA ILE A 202 7.48 -8.42 15.00
C ILE A 202 7.76 -7.38 13.91
N ALA A 203 8.87 -6.67 14.03
CA ALA A 203 9.31 -5.73 13.00
C ALA A 203 10.83 -5.70 12.87
N LEU A 204 11.32 -5.20 11.73
CA LEU A 204 12.70 -4.75 11.61
C LEU A 204 12.73 -3.22 11.66
N ALA A 205 13.75 -2.66 12.31
CA ALA A 205 13.96 -1.22 12.41
C ALA A 205 15.43 -0.86 12.17
N TRP A 206 15.68 0.16 11.33
CA TRP A 206 17.03 0.61 11.00
C TRP A 206 17.09 2.10 10.61
N PRO A 207 18.00 2.90 11.19
CA PRO A 207 18.24 4.27 10.74
C PRO A 207 19.02 4.30 9.42
N THR A 208 18.59 5.11 8.46
CA THR A 208 19.38 5.43 7.25
C THR A 208 19.24 6.89 6.89
N ARG A 209 20.14 7.41 6.07
CA ARG A 209 19.88 8.69 5.39
C ARG A 209 18.62 8.59 4.52
N PRO A 210 17.90 9.70 4.30
CA PRO A 210 16.76 9.73 3.40
C PRO A 210 17.18 9.46 1.95
N PRO A 211 16.24 9.09 1.06
CA PRO A 211 16.51 8.98 -0.37
C PRO A 211 17.17 10.24 -0.93
N HIS A 212 18.24 10.08 -1.71
CA HIS A 212 19.03 11.19 -2.26
C HIS A 212 18.90 11.30 -3.79
N ARG A 213 17.74 10.92 -4.35
CA ARG A 213 17.44 10.99 -5.80
C ARG A 213 18.53 10.39 -6.70
N ASP A 214 19.07 9.26 -6.28
CA ASP A 214 20.17 8.56 -6.99
C ASP A 214 21.44 9.41 -7.17
N LEU A 215 21.61 10.47 -6.37
CA LEU A 215 22.81 11.29 -6.34
C LEU A 215 23.83 10.70 -5.34
N PRO A 216 25.13 10.81 -5.64
CA PRO A 216 26.17 10.38 -4.71
C PRO A 216 26.08 11.17 -3.39
N SER A 217 26.40 10.51 -2.27
CA SER A 217 26.61 11.20 -1.00
C SER A 217 28.01 11.85 -0.99
N ALA A 218 28.17 12.96 -0.28
CA ALA A 218 29.46 13.62 -0.12
C ALA A 218 30.44 12.80 0.74
N ASP A 219 29.90 11.95 1.60
CA ASP A 219 30.61 11.14 2.58
C ASP A 219 29.91 9.78 2.77
N ILE A 220 30.59 8.86 3.45
CA ILE A 220 30.08 7.56 3.85
C ILE A 220 29.79 7.63 5.36
N PRO A 221 28.52 7.54 5.80
CA PRO A 221 28.19 7.59 7.23
C PRO A 221 28.66 6.32 7.94
N ASP A 222 28.83 6.42 9.26
CA ASP A 222 29.05 5.24 10.11
C ASP A 222 27.91 4.23 9.97
N PRO A 223 28.20 2.92 10.07
CA PRO A 223 27.18 1.89 9.95
C PRO A 223 26.19 1.95 11.11
N THR A 224 24.92 1.75 10.80
CA THR A 224 23.84 1.63 11.78
C THR A 224 23.35 0.19 11.89
N PRO A 225 22.96 -0.28 13.09
CA PRO A 225 22.48 -1.65 13.26
C PRO A 225 21.04 -1.82 12.72
N LEU A 226 20.81 -2.88 11.96
CA LEU A 226 19.48 -3.43 11.72
C LEU A 226 19.01 -4.16 12.98
N ARG A 227 17.84 -3.78 13.50
CA ARG A 227 17.30 -4.32 14.75
C ARG A 227 16.06 -5.14 14.50
N LEU A 228 15.96 -6.29 15.18
CA LEU A 228 14.71 -7.03 15.35
C LEU A 228 13.95 -6.43 16.53
N VAL A 229 12.72 -6.01 16.29
CA VAL A 229 11.79 -5.49 17.29
C VAL A 229 10.78 -6.59 17.58
N MET A 230 10.68 -6.96 18.86
CA MET A 230 9.73 -7.97 19.32
C MET A 230 8.46 -7.29 19.85
N PRO A 231 7.28 -7.92 19.72
CA PRO A 231 6.07 -7.43 20.37
C PRO A 231 6.30 -7.33 21.88
N GLY A 232 5.88 -6.22 22.49
CA GLY A 232 5.96 -6.05 23.94
C GLY A 232 5.17 -7.14 24.65
N ALA A 233 5.73 -7.73 25.71
CA ALA A 233 4.98 -8.65 26.55
C ALA A 233 3.74 -7.94 27.10
N ALA A 234 2.55 -8.50 26.87
CA ALA A 234 1.35 -8.05 27.58
C ALA A 234 1.64 -8.13 29.08
N ALA A 235 1.56 -6.99 29.77
CA ALA A 235 1.65 -6.97 31.22
C ALA A 235 0.58 -7.92 31.76
N GLY A 236 1.01 -9.06 32.30
CA GLY A 236 0.13 -10.06 32.87
C GLY A 236 -0.71 -9.42 33.96
N HIS A 237 -2.02 -9.64 33.89
CA HIS A 237 -2.90 -9.43 35.02
C HIS A 237 -2.44 -10.38 36.13
N THR A 238 -1.74 -9.86 37.12
CA THR A 238 -1.66 -10.52 38.43
C THR A 238 -2.97 -10.26 39.15
N GLY A 239 -3.67 -11.33 39.45
CA GLY A 239 -4.93 -11.34 40.21
C GLY A 239 -4.75 -11.08 41.69
#